data_AF-A0AAN8K9B3-F1
#
_entry.id   AF-A0AAN8K9B3-F1
#
_cell.length_a   1.000
_cell.length_b   1.000
_cell.length_c   1.000
_cell.angle_alpha   90.00
_cell.angle_beta   90.00
_cell.angle_gamma   90.00
#
_symmetry.space_group_name_H-M   'P 1'
#
loop_
_entity.id
_entity.type
_entity.pdbx_description
1 polymer ?
#
loop_
_entity_poly.entity_id
_entity_poly.type
_entity_poly.pdbx_seq_one_letter_code
_entity_poly.pdbx_strand_id
1 'polypeptide(L)'
;MSFLLLWIICDFLGGQLITAVDVKCPKPAENCLTGTYNLHVIPGLGCIGCQEGCKPGFMQTSNQKYYNNSPVLTGSKDYNGIQIQASVNIEEPEWICTPGDKCLPGYFQGGSPSSSNHCAWCGEGCSRCTNYDMCDSCFGGYRRVSTPTILGTVRSTCQHSNVLCPVQPPNCTYDVYAVSGAGCLGCQLCSPGFTVTFNPSYFSTKSSASSSYDYRGLQIRSTVDINEPRYTCVAGKACSDGFYSRAAGDLTVCEWCGDGCVSCTDRNACKTCKKGYILSKTNGTCQTTNPIG
;
A
#
# COMPACT_ATOMS: atom_id res chain seq x y z
N MET A 1 0.86 3.32 -40.60
CA MET A 1 0.37 1.97 -40.32
C MET A 1 0.35 1.82 -38.80
N SER A 2 -0.74 1.67 -38.06
CA SER A 2 -2.14 1.43 -38.40
C SER A 2 -2.99 1.92 -37.22
N PHE A 3 -3.77 2.98 -37.43
CA PHE A 3 -4.91 3.36 -36.59
C PHE A 3 -6.13 2.67 -37.20
N LEU A 4 -6.40 1.41 -36.84
CA LEU A 4 -7.61 0.67 -37.27
C LEU A 4 -7.60 -0.73 -36.64
N LEU A 5 -7.89 -0.83 -35.33
CA LEU A 5 -8.13 -2.13 -34.68
C LEU A 5 -8.95 -2.03 -33.40
N LEU A 6 -9.84 -1.04 -33.29
CA LEU A 6 -10.77 -0.92 -32.16
C LEU A 6 -12.26 -0.86 -32.57
N TRP A 7 -12.59 -1.09 -33.85
CA TRP A 7 -13.97 -1.05 -34.34
C TRP A 7 -14.46 -2.35 -35.00
N ILE A 8 -13.66 -3.44 -34.98
CA ILE A 8 -14.04 -4.76 -35.53
C ILE A 8 -14.21 -5.80 -34.41
N ILE A 9 -14.84 -5.43 -33.29
CA ILE A 9 -15.27 -6.41 -32.27
C ILE A 9 -16.77 -6.32 -31.97
N CYS A 10 -17.51 -5.38 -32.57
CA CYS A 10 -18.96 -5.27 -32.34
C CYS A 10 -19.85 -6.06 -33.32
N ASP A 11 -19.33 -6.56 -34.46
CA ASP A 11 -20.20 -7.17 -35.50
C ASP A 11 -19.93 -8.66 -35.81
N PHE A 12 -19.05 -9.35 -35.06
CA PHE A 12 -18.80 -10.80 -35.22
C PHE A 12 -19.35 -11.68 -34.09
N LEU A 13 -20.24 -11.15 -33.25
CA LEU A 13 -20.92 -11.88 -32.18
C LEU A 13 -22.45 -11.99 -32.39
N GLY A 14 -22.91 -11.84 -33.63
CA GLY A 14 -24.24 -12.27 -34.03
C GLY A 14 -24.26 -13.79 -34.21
N GLY A 15 -24.68 -14.54 -33.19
CA GLY A 15 -25.26 -15.87 -33.40
C GLY A 15 -24.41 -17.10 -33.09
N GLN A 16 -23.40 -17.01 -32.23
CA GLN A 16 -23.05 -18.16 -31.40
C GLN A 16 -23.46 -17.83 -29.97
N LEU A 17 -24.62 -18.37 -29.56
CA LEU A 17 -24.86 -18.64 -28.15
C LEU A 17 -23.64 -19.43 -27.67
N ILE A 18 -22.70 -18.74 -27.02
CA ILE A 18 -21.79 -19.38 -26.09
C ILE A 18 -22.76 -20.10 -25.16
N THR A 19 -22.81 -21.42 -25.22
CA THR A 19 -23.31 -22.25 -24.13
C THR A 19 -22.35 -21.98 -22.98
N ALA A 20 -22.49 -20.80 -22.37
CA ALA A 20 -21.69 -20.35 -21.27
C ALA A 20 -22.13 -21.26 -20.14
N VAL A 21 -21.27 -22.20 -19.79
CA VAL A 21 -21.34 -22.80 -18.47
C VAL A 21 -21.35 -21.59 -17.52
N ASP A 22 -22.46 -21.40 -16.80
CA ASP A 22 -22.62 -20.30 -15.85
C ASP A 22 -21.72 -20.58 -14.64
N VAL A 23 -20.41 -20.41 -14.85
CA VAL A 23 -19.40 -20.62 -13.84
C VAL A 23 -19.26 -19.32 -13.07
N LYS A 24 -19.64 -19.38 -11.79
CA LYS A 24 -19.59 -18.22 -10.91
C LYS A 24 -18.17 -17.91 -10.47
N CYS A 25 -17.91 -16.62 -10.26
CA CYS A 25 -16.70 -16.19 -9.58
C CYS A 25 -16.71 -16.63 -8.11
N PRO A 26 -15.63 -17.27 -7.60
CA PRO A 26 -15.55 -17.69 -6.20
C PRO A 26 -15.73 -16.53 -5.22
N LYS A 27 -15.08 -15.40 -5.53
CA LYS A 27 -15.13 -14.17 -4.74
C LYS A 27 -15.45 -12.98 -5.66
N PRO A 28 -16.74 -12.70 -5.92
CA PRO A 28 -17.11 -11.52 -6.68
C PRO A 28 -16.66 -10.27 -5.95
N ALA A 29 -16.25 -9.24 -6.69
CA ALA A 29 -15.90 -7.95 -6.12
C ALA A 29 -17.14 -7.29 -5.50
N GLU A 30 -16.93 -6.54 -4.43
CA GLU A 30 -17.99 -5.77 -3.78
C GLU A 30 -18.05 -4.34 -4.34
N ASN A 31 -19.19 -3.67 -4.15
CA ASN A 31 -19.38 -2.26 -4.47
C ASN A 31 -19.22 -1.86 -5.96
N CYS A 32 -19.29 -2.83 -6.88
CA CYS A 32 -19.39 -2.54 -8.31
C CYS A 32 -20.65 -1.72 -8.63
N LEU A 33 -20.57 -0.87 -9.65
CA LEU A 33 -21.71 -0.11 -10.17
C LEU A 33 -22.80 -1.06 -10.71
N THR A 34 -22.39 -2.13 -11.36
CA THR A 34 -23.23 -3.17 -11.98
C THR A 34 -22.68 -4.57 -11.70
N GLY A 35 -23.50 -5.61 -11.92
CA GLY A 35 -23.11 -7.01 -11.74
C GLY A 35 -22.61 -7.72 -13.00
N THR A 36 -22.62 -7.05 -14.16
CA THR A 36 -22.48 -7.65 -15.50
C THR A 36 -21.27 -8.57 -15.65
N TYR A 37 -20.10 -8.13 -15.19
CA TYR A 37 -18.83 -8.85 -15.30
C TYR A 37 -18.32 -9.40 -13.96
N ASN A 38 -19.06 -9.15 -12.88
CA ASN A 38 -18.61 -9.39 -11.52
C ASN A 38 -18.91 -10.81 -11.03
N LEU A 39 -19.98 -11.41 -11.55
CA LEU A 39 -20.51 -12.66 -11.01
C LEU A 39 -20.03 -13.91 -11.76
N HIS A 40 -19.42 -13.75 -12.93
CA HIS A 40 -19.15 -14.85 -13.86
C HIS A 40 -17.68 -14.91 -14.28
N VAL A 41 -17.19 -16.13 -14.47
CA VAL A 41 -15.89 -16.41 -15.06
C VAL A 41 -15.96 -16.21 -16.57
N ILE A 42 -15.10 -15.35 -17.10
CA ILE A 42 -15.02 -15.07 -18.53
C ILE A 42 -13.99 -16.01 -19.17
N PRO A 43 -14.34 -16.77 -20.23
CA PRO A 43 -13.38 -17.59 -20.94
C PRO A 43 -12.14 -16.81 -21.39
N GLY A 44 -10.96 -17.40 -21.16
CA GLY A 44 -9.67 -16.79 -21.48
C GLY A 44 -9.21 -15.70 -20.51
N LEU A 45 -10.09 -15.13 -19.69
CA LEU A 45 -9.73 -14.03 -18.79
C LEU A 45 -9.87 -14.43 -17.32
N GLY A 46 -10.94 -15.09 -16.89
CA GLY A 46 -11.18 -15.38 -15.48
C GLY A 46 -12.20 -14.41 -14.87
N CYS A 47 -12.04 -14.10 -13.58
CA CYS A 47 -12.93 -13.19 -12.86
C CYS A 47 -12.50 -11.74 -13.05
N ILE A 48 -13.30 -10.95 -13.74
CA ILE A 48 -12.90 -9.59 -14.11
C ILE A 48 -13.38 -8.54 -13.09
N GLY A 49 -14.52 -8.76 -12.44
CA GLY A 49 -15.00 -7.88 -11.37
C GLY A 49 -15.67 -6.59 -11.89
N CYS A 50 -15.38 -5.46 -11.24
CA CYS A 50 -16.10 -4.20 -11.43
C CYS A 50 -15.66 -3.41 -12.68
N GLN A 51 -15.77 -3.98 -13.89
CA GLN A 51 -15.35 -3.33 -15.16
C GLN A 51 -16.07 -2.01 -15.46
N GLU A 52 -17.37 -1.95 -15.14
CA GLU A 52 -18.22 -0.79 -15.44
C GLU A 52 -18.11 0.32 -14.38
N GLY A 53 -17.17 0.17 -13.44
CA GLY A 53 -16.90 1.13 -12.37
C GLY A 53 -17.52 0.74 -11.03
N CYS A 54 -17.48 1.70 -10.10
CA CYS A 54 -17.84 1.51 -8.70
C CYS A 54 -19.01 2.39 -8.26
N LYS A 55 -19.67 2.00 -7.18
CA LYS A 55 -20.66 2.84 -6.49
C LYS A 55 -20.02 4.14 -5.97
N PRO A 56 -20.79 5.21 -5.78
CA PRO A 56 -20.29 6.46 -5.19
C PRO A 56 -19.52 6.23 -3.88
N GLY A 57 -18.38 6.91 -3.72
CA GLY A 57 -17.49 6.76 -2.56
C GLY A 57 -16.45 5.63 -2.69
N PHE A 58 -16.37 4.97 -3.84
CA PHE A 58 -15.39 3.94 -4.14
C PHE A 58 -14.66 4.21 -5.47
N MET A 59 -13.41 3.77 -5.54
CA MET A 59 -12.55 3.84 -6.72
C MET A 59 -12.30 2.45 -7.32
N GLN A 60 -12.49 2.34 -8.63
CA GLN A 60 -12.14 1.15 -9.41
C GLN A 60 -10.62 0.97 -9.34
N THR A 61 -10.16 -0.16 -8.83
CA THR A 61 -8.74 -0.40 -8.51
C THR A 61 -8.34 -1.77 -9.02
N SER A 62 -7.21 -1.84 -9.74
CA SER A 62 -6.64 -3.12 -10.17
C SER A 62 -6.23 -3.96 -8.96
N ASN A 63 -6.53 -5.25 -8.98
CA ASN A 63 -6.20 -6.16 -7.89
C ASN A 63 -4.87 -6.86 -8.20
N GLN A 64 -3.83 -6.53 -7.44
CA GLN A 64 -2.52 -7.17 -7.58
C GLN A 64 -2.54 -8.70 -7.41
N LYS A 65 -3.56 -9.26 -6.74
CA LYS A 65 -3.67 -10.71 -6.52
C LYS A 65 -4.30 -11.45 -7.69
N TYR A 66 -4.80 -10.74 -8.69
CA TYR A 66 -5.42 -11.33 -9.88
C TYR A 66 -4.41 -12.06 -10.76
N TYR A 67 -3.18 -11.55 -10.88
CA TYR A 67 -2.11 -12.22 -11.61
C TYR A 67 -1.27 -13.06 -10.64
N ASN A 68 -1.06 -14.33 -10.98
CA ASN A 68 -0.12 -15.20 -10.29
C ASN A 68 1.31 -14.75 -10.63
N ASN A 69 2.08 -14.35 -9.62
CA ASN A 69 3.48 -13.91 -9.79
C ASN A 69 4.48 -15.06 -10.04
N SER A 70 4.02 -16.21 -10.58
CA SER A 70 4.89 -17.36 -10.83
C SER A 70 5.56 -17.24 -12.21
N PRO A 71 6.89 -17.43 -12.32
CA PRO A 71 7.66 -17.20 -13.54
C PRO A 71 7.37 -18.19 -14.68
N VAL A 72 6.53 -19.21 -14.45
CA VAL A 72 6.25 -20.29 -15.43
C VAL A 72 4.74 -20.55 -15.51
N LEU A 73 3.99 -19.57 -16.02
CA LEU A 73 2.54 -19.73 -16.26
C LEU A 73 2.18 -19.23 -17.67
N THR A 74 2.66 -19.95 -18.69
CA THR A 74 2.21 -19.78 -20.07
C THR A 74 1.11 -20.81 -20.39
N GLY A 75 0.16 -20.42 -21.25
CA GLY A 75 -0.95 -21.29 -21.66
C GLY A 75 -2.23 -21.11 -20.84
N SER A 76 -3.13 -22.06 -21.00
CA SER A 76 -4.45 -22.07 -20.38
C SER A 76 -4.58 -23.21 -19.38
N LYS A 77 -5.46 -23.05 -18.39
CA LYS A 77 -5.89 -24.10 -17.46
C LYS A 77 -7.41 -24.22 -17.52
N ASP A 78 -7.91 -25.43 -17.30
CA ASP A 78 -9.33 -25.66 -17.14
C ASP A 78 -9.80 -25.22 -15.75
N TYR A 79 -10.94 -24.54 -15.70
CA TYR A 79 -11.68 -24.25 -14.49
C TYR A 79 -13.17 -24.49 -14.74
N ASN A 80 -13.71 -25.57 -14.16
CA ASN A 80 -15.10 -25.98 -14.30
C ASN A 80 -15.57 -26.04 -15.77
N GLY A 81 -14.73 -26.55 -16.67
CA GLY A 81 -15.04 -26.68 -18.10
C GLY A 81 -14.85 -25.40 -18.92
N ILE A 82 -14.30 -24.34 -18.32
CA ILE A 82 -13.88 -23.11 -19.00
C ILE A 82 -12.38 -23.01 -19.01
N GLN A 83 -11.80 -22.75 -20.18
CA GLN A 83 -10.37 -22.47 -20.31
C GLN A 83 -10.08 -21.02 -19.90
N ILE A 84 -9.21 -20.83 -18.90
CA ILE A 84 -8.73 -19.53 -18.43
C ILE A 84 -7.20 -19.48 -18.50
N GLN A 85 -6.61 -18.28 -18.53
CA GLN A 85 -5.15 -18.16 -18.53
C GLN A 85 -4.54 -18.76 -17.26
N ALA A 86 -3.43 -19.50 -17.42
CA ALA A 86 -2.72 -20.11 -16.30
C ALA A 86 -2.18 -19.06 -15.31
N SER A 87 -1.82 -17.89 -15.84
CA SER A 87 -1.35 -16.72 -15.11
C SER A 87 -2.43 -16.05 -14.23
N VAL A 88 -3.71 -16.39 -14.40
CA VAL A 88 -4.81 -15.75 -13.65
C VAL A 88 -5.12 -16.54 -12.37
N ASN A 89 -5.27 -15.82 -11.27
CA ASN A 89 -5.83 -16.30 -10.02
C ASN A 89 -7.34 -16.13 -10.04
N ILE A 90 -8.07 -17.23 -10.18
CA ILE A 90 -9.54 -17.19 -10.30
C ILE A 90 -10.25 -16.82 -8.99
N GLU A 91 -9.55 -16.91 -7.86
CA GLU A 91 -10.09 -16.60 -6.53
C GLU A 91 -10.19 -15.11 -6.25
N GLU A 92 -9.62 -14.27 -7.10
CA GLU A 92 -9.51 -12.84 -6.91
C GLU A 92 -9.92 -12.15 -8.21
N PRO A 93 -10.83 -11.16 -8.21
CA PRO A 93 -11.23 -10.47 -9.42
C PRO A 93 -10.18 -9.44 -9.86
N GLU A 94 -10.07 -9.17 -11.16
CA GLU A 94 -9.11 -8.18 -11.71
C GLU A 94 -9.37 -6.76 -11.20
N TRP A 95 -10.63 -6.32 -11.19
CA TRP A 95 -11.01 -4.98 -10.74
C TRP A 95 -11.89 -5.04 -9.51
N ILE A 96 -11.43 -4.38 -8.45
CA ILE A 96 -12.12 -4.23 -7.18
C ILE A 96 -12.48 -2.77 -6.93
N CYS A 97 -13.47 -2.53 -6.08
CA CYS A 97 -13.82 -1.19 -5.62
C CYS A 97 -13.25 -0.93 -4.23
N THR A 98 -12.26 -0.05 -4.13
CA THR A 98 -11.67 0.34 -2.86
C THR A 98 -12.33 1.61 -2.33
N PRO A 99 -12.53 1.77 -1.01
CA PRO A 99 -13.12 2.99 -0.45
C PRO A 99 -12.26 4.22 -0.74
N GLY A 100 -12.87 5.31 -1.19
CA GLY A 100 -12.21 6.58 -1.48
C GLY A 100 -12.51 7.13 -2.87
N ASP A 101 -11.99 8.33 -3.13
CA ASP A 101 -12.12 9.09 -4.37
C ASP A 101 -10.77 9.31 -5.09
N LYS A 102 -9.69 8.77 -4.52
CA LYS A 102 -8.32 8.87 -5.02
C LYS A 102 -7.63 7.52 -4.98
N CYS A 103 -6.62 7.36 -5.84
CA CYS A 103 -5.79 6.17 -5.82
C CYS A 103 -4.95 6.08 -4.56
N LEU A 104 -4.92 4.88 -3.98
CA LEU A 104 -4.03 4.58 -2.88
C LEU A 104 -2.58 4.61 -3.37
N PRO A 105 -1.62 4.90 -2.49
CA PRO A 105 -0.21 4.73 -2.82
C PRO A 105 0.10 3.30 -3.28
N GLY A 106 0.93 3.19 -4.32
CA GLY A 106 1.15 1.96 -5.08
C GLY A 106 0.31 1.90 -6.35
N TYR A 107 -0.61 2.86 -6.52
CA TYR A 107 -1.44 2.99 -7.71
C TYR A 107 -1.33 4.39 -8.31
N PHE A 108 -1.56 4.49 -9.61
CA PHE A 108 -1.72 5.75 -10.33
C PHE A 108 -3.10 5.79 -10.96
N GLN A 109 -3.62 7.00 -11.14
CA GLN A 109 -4.89 7.19 -11.83
C GLN A 109 -4.70 6.94 -13.33
N GLY A 110 -5.26 5.84 -13.81
CA GLY A 110 -5.39 5.50 -15.22
C GLY A 110 -6.74 5.94 -15.78
N GLY A 111 -6.76 6.21 -17.08
CA GLY A 111 -7.96 6.60 -17.82
C GLY A 111 -7.68 7.74 -18.80
N SER A 112 -8.34 7.68 -19.96
CA SER A 112 -8.55 8.87 -20.78
C SER A 112 -9.61 9.75 -20.10
N PRO A 113 -9.62 11.09 -20.29
CA PRO A 113 -10.70 11.97 -19.81
C PRO A 113 -12.14 11.55 -20.23
N SER A 114 -12.28 10.55 -21.11
CA SER A 114 -13.53 9.95 -21.57
C SER A 114 -13.86 8.56 -21.00
N SER A 115 -13.02 7.97 -20.14
CA SER A 115 -13.20 6.65 -19.53
C SER A 115 -13.20 6.73 -18.00
N SER A 116 -13.84 5.77 -17.32
CA SER A 116 -13.88 5.69 -15.85
C SER A 116 -12.49 5.84 -15.24
N ASN A 117 -12.36 6.80 -14.31
CA ASN A 117 -11.17 6.95 -13.48
C ASN A 117 -10.93 5.63 -12.74
N HIS A 118 -9.77 5.00 -12.96
CA HIS A 118 -9.39 3.79 -12.27
C HIS A 118 -7.98 3.91 -11.70
N CYS A 119 -7.66 3.05 -10.74
CA CYS A 119 -6.37 2.98 -10.09
C CYS A 119 -5.61 1.78 -10.59
N ALA A 120 -4.65 2.04 -11.46
CA ALA A 120 -3.75 1.06 -12.03
C ALA A 120 -2.55 0.85 -11.10
N TRP A 121 -2.16 -0.41 -10.91
CA TRP A 121 -1.04 -0.78 -10.05
C TRP A 121 0.30 -0.37 -10.67
N CYS A 122 1.19 0.21 -9.86
CA CYS A 122 2.54 0.59 -10.29
C CYS A 122 3.67 -0.08 -9.51
N GLY A 123 3.35 -0.83 -8.46
CA GLY A 123 4.31 -1.66 -7.73
C GLY A 123 4.24 -1.49 -6.22
N GLU A 124 4.55 -2.59 -5.52
CA GLU A 124 4.57 -2.62 -4.06
C GLU A 124 5.61 -1.64 -3.51
N GLY A 125 5.29 -0.99 -2.40
CA GLY A 125 6.19 -0.03 -1.77
C GLY A 125 6.34 1.28 -2.54
N CYS A 126 5.66 1.47 -3.67
CA CYS A 126 5.65 2.73 -4.38
C CYS A 126 4.75 3.75 -3.66
N SER A 127 5.26 4.93 -3.34
CA SER A 127 4.47 6.00 -2.73
C SER A 127 3.85 6.93 -3.77
N ARG A 128 4.46 7.03 -4.97
CA ARG A 128 3.96 7.82 -6.09
C ARG A 128 4.46 7.27 -7.42
N CYS A 129 3.58 7.22 -8.40
CA CYS A 129 3.88 6.76 -9.75
C CYS A 129 3.01 7.49 -10.77
N THR A 130 3.48 7.49 -12.02
CA THR A 130 2.82 8.16 -13.15
C THR A 130 2.41 7.19 -14.26
N ASN A 131 2.91 5.96 -14.23
CA ASN A 131 2.58 4.91 -15.18
C ASN A 131 2.86 3.53 -14.57
N TYR A 132 2.44 2.48 -15.28
CA TYR A 132 2.78 1.09 -14.97
C TYR A 132 4.29 0.95 -14.82
N ASP A 133 4.71 0.36 -13.69
CA ASP A 133 6.11 0.12 -13.36
C ASP A 133 7.04 1.35 -13.44
N MET A 134 6.49 2.55 -13.25
CA MET A 134 7.23 3.81 -13.17
C MET A 134 7.02 4.45 -11.81
N CYS A 135 7.69 3.88 -10.81
CA CYS A 135 7.68 4.43 -9.46
C CYS A 135 8.65 5.62 -9.33
N ASP A 136 8.11 6.77 -8.93
CA ASP A 136 8.87 8.00 -8.74
C ASP A 136 9.53 8.04 -7.36
N SER A 137 8.83 7.54 -6.35
CA SER A 137 9.28 7.53 -4.95
C SER A 137 8.78 6.29 -4.22
N CYS A 138 9.60 5.78 -3.32
CA CYS A 138 9.30 4.60 -2.52
C CYS A 138 8.94 4.99 -1.08
N PHE A 139 8.13 4.16 -0.45
CA PHE A 139 7.90 4.21 0.99
C PHE A 139 9.17 3.91 1.78
N GLY A 140 9.19 4.36 3.04
CA GLY A 140 10.28 4.08 3.96
C GLY A 140 10.55 2.58 4.03
N GLY A 141 11.80 2.21 3.71
CA GLY A 141 12.29 0.83 3.78
C GLY A 141 12.31 0.08 2.46
N TYR A 142 11.80 0.71 1.42
CA TYR A 142 12.00 0.29 0.06
C TYR A 142 13.07 1.17 -0.59
N ARG A 143 13.90 0.58 -1.44
CA ARG A 143 14.86 1.25 -2.29
C ARG A 143 14.33 1.30 -3.71
N ARG A 144 14.38 2.47 -4.32
CA ARG A 144 14.07 2.62 -5.74
C ARG A 144 15.17 1.95 -6.59
N VAL A 145 14.77 1.08 -7.50
CA VAL A 145 15.64 0.37 -8.43
C VAL A 145 15.14 0.60 -9.85
N SER A 146 16.06 1.03 -10.71
CA SER A 146 15.80 1.28 -12.12
C SER A 146 16.40 0.15 -12.97
N THR A 147 15.59 -0.45 -13.83
CA THR A 147 16.00 -1.55 -14.71
C THR A 147 15.71 -1.19 -16.16
N PRO A 148 16.72 -1.19 -17.06
CA PRO A 148 16.48 -0.98 -18.48
C PRO A 148 15.70 -2.16 -19.07
N THR A 149 14.74 -1.88 -19.94
CA THR A 149 13.99 -2.88 -20.69
C THR A 149 14.60 -3.09 -22.08
N ILE A 150 14.22 -4.19 -22.74
CA ILE A 150 14.70 -4.58 -24.07
C ILE A 150 14.39 -3.51 -25.14
N LEU A 151 13.37 -2.68 -24.92
CA LEU A 151 12.94 -1.62 -25.84
C LEU A 151 13.56 -0.25 -25.51
N GLY A 152 14.54 -0.18 -24.61
CA GLY A 152 15.21 1.07 -24.23
C GLY A 152 14.42 1.95 -23.26
N THR A 153 13.25 1.51 -22.79
CA THR A 153 12.53 2.18 -21.71
C THR A 153 13.14 1.80 -20.36
N VAL A 154 13.06 2.68 -19.36
CA VAL A 154 13.55 2.39 -18.01
C VAL A 154 12.37 2.11 -17.10
N ARG A 155 12.34 0.90 -16.54
CA ARG A 155 11.41 0.50 -15.48
C ARG A 155 11.93 1.03 -14.15
N SER A 156 11.07 1.53 -13.27
CA SER A 156 11.44 1.99 -11.92
C SER A 156 10.53 1.34 -10.89
N THR A 157 11.09 0.52 -10.01
CA THR A 157 10.35 -0.23 -8.99
C THR A 157 10.90 0.01 -7.60
N CYS A 158 10.13 -0.34 -6.58
CA CYS A 158 10.56 -0.31 -5.18
C CYS A 158 10.90 -1.73 -4.74
N GLN A 159 12.10 -1.91 -4.20
CA GLN A 159 12.59 -3.18 -3.70
C GLN A 159 12.86 -3.10 -2.21
N HIS A 160 12.42 -4.10 -1.46
CA HIS A 160 12.71 -4.26 -0.05
C HIS A 160 13.92 -5.18 0.16
N SER A 161 14.37 -5.30 1.41
CA SER A 161 15.54 -6.13 1.78
C SER A 161 15.29 -7.64 1.73
N ASN A 162 14.04 -8.07 1.53
CA ASN A 162 13.55 -9.45 1.77
C ASN A 162 13.72 -9.97 3.21
N VAL A 163 14.11 -9.13 4.16
CA VAL A 163 14.22 -9.51 5.58
C VAL A 163 12.99 -9.00 6.32
N LEU A 164 12.05 -9.90 6.65
CA LEU A 164 10.85 -9.53 7.40
C LEU A 164 11.18 -8.99 8.79
N CYS A 165 10.40 -8.01 9.22
CA CYS A 165 10.39 -7.57 10.61
C CYS A 165 9.93 -8.68 11.56
N PRO A 166 10.54 -8.80 12.75
CA PRO A 166 10.14 -9.80 13.75
C PRO A 166 8.66 -9.69 14.13
N VAL A 167 8.18 -8.45 14.24
CA VAL A 167 6.79 -8.11 14.52
C VAL A 167 6.20 -7.42 13.30
N GLN A 168 5.14 -8.01 12.75
CA GLN A 168 4.33 -7.38 11.72
C GLN A 168 3.23 -6.57 12.41
N PRO A 169 3.21 -5.23 12.29
CA PRO A 169 2.13 -4.46 12.88
C PRO A 169 0.80 -4.83 12.20
N PRO A 170 -0.29 -4.95 12.96
CA PRO A 170 -1.60 -5.27 12.39
C PRO A 170 -2.10 -4.12 11.52
N ASN A 171 -2.98 -4.44 10.56
CA ASN A 171 -3.64 -3.49 9.67
C ASN A 171 -2.70 -2.72 8.71
N CYS A 172 -1.43 -3.12 8.54
CA CYS A 172 -0.63 -2.65 7.40
C CYS A 172 -1.23 -3.16 6.09
N THR A 173 -1.14 -2.37 5.02
CA THR A 173 -1.54 -2.81 3.66
C THR A 173 -0.53 -3.78 3.03
N TYR A 174 0.73 -3.72 3.47
CA TYR A 174 1.85 -4.50 2.94
C TYR A 174 2.65 -5.09 4.09
N ASP A 175 3.40 -6.15 3.81
CA ASP A 175 4.37 -6.70 4.74
C ASP A 175 5.47 -5.67 5.03
N VAL A 176 5.99 -5.72 6.26
CA VAL A 176 7.02 -4.81 6.74
C VAL A 176 8.37 -5.50 6.76
N TYR A 177 9.34 -4.85 6.13
CA TYR A 177 10.71 -5.33 6.02
C TYR A 177 11.69 -4.49 6.85
N ALA A 178 12.70 -5.16 7.40
CA ALA A 178 13.80 -4.53 8.11
C ALA A 178 14.80 -3.90 7.12
N VAL A 179 15.43 -2.80 7.52
CA VAL A 179 16.29 -2.00 6.65
C VAL A 179 17.60 -1.72 7.36
N SER A 180 18.72 -1.87 6.65
CA SER A 180 20.03 -1.56 7.21
C SER A 180 20.06 -0.13 7.77
N GLY A 181 20.59 0.01 8.97
CA GLY A 181 20.74 1.27 9.71
C GLY A 181 19.48 1.72 10.44
N ALA A 182 18.29 1.33 9.98
CA ALA A 182 17.01 1.80 10.53
C ALA A 182 16.13 0.68 11.13
N GLY A 183 16.53 -0.58 11.04
CA GLY A 183 15.73 -1.68 11.60
C GLY A 183 14.34 -1.73 10.97
N CYS A 184 13.32 -1.93 11.80
CA CYS A 184 11.95 -2.06 11.35
C CYS A 184 11.25 -0.71 11.23
N LEU A 185 10.97 -0.27 10.00
CA LEU A 185 10.28 1.00 9.76
C LEU A 185 8.76 0.90 9.98
N GLY A 186 8.18 -0.29 10.06
CA GLY A 186 6.75 -0.45 10.35
C GLY A 186 5.82 -0.11 9.17
N CYS A 187 4.52 0.01 9.45
CA CYS A 187 3.51 0.30 8.42
C CYS A 187 3.75 1.69 7.82
N GLN A 188 3.85 1.76 6.49
CA GLN A 188 3.88 3.03 5.76
C GLN A 188 2.52 3.37 5.15
N LEU A 189 1.65 2.37 5.04
CA LEU A 189 0.25 2.50 4.60
C LEU A 189 -0.62 1.58 5.46
N CYS A 190 -1.74 2.12 5.93
CA CYS A 190 -2.70 1.40 6.76
C CYS A 190 -3.95 1.03 5.98
N SER A 191 -4.63 -0.01 6.46
CA SER A 191 -5.96 -0.39 6.00
C SER A 191 -6.97 0.74 6.26
N PRO A 192 -8.07 0.82 5.46
CA PRO A 192 -9.10 1.83 5.66
C PRO A 192 -9.60 1.89 7.11
N GLY A 193 -9.73 3.10 7.66
CA GLY A 193 -10.16 3.32 9.05
C GLY A 193 -9.03 3.36 10.07
N PHE A 194 -7.77 3.17 9.65
CA PHE A 194 -6.59 3.29 10.48
C PHE A 194 -5.65 4.38 9.97
N THR A 195 -4.85 4.96 10.87
CA THR A 195 -3.87 6.01 10.56
C THR A 195 -2.46 5.55 10.95
N VAL A 196 -1.50 5.85 10.07
CA VAL A 196 -0.07 5.59 10.31
C VAL A 196 0.41 6.42 11.48
N THR A 197 0.89 5.78 12.54
CA THR A 197 1.26 6.44 13.80
C THR A 197 2.65 6.00 14.24
N PHE A 198 3.50 6.98 14.58
CA PHE A 198 4.84 6.72 15.10
C PHE A 198 4.78 5.93 16.41
N ASN A 199 5.65 4.93 16.56
CA ASN A 199 5.82 4.17 17.80
C ASN A 199 6.96 4.76 18.63
N PRO A 200 6.69 5.39 19.78
CA PRO A 200 7.74 5.93 20.65
C PRO A 200 8.76 4.88 21.11
N SER A 201 8.34 3.62 21.25
CA SER A 201 9.19 2.51 21.68
C SER A 201 10.22 2.05 20.64
N TYR A 202 10.12 2.52 19.40
CA TYR A 202 11.07 2.18 18.31
C TYR A 202 12.52 2.50 18.67
N PHE A 203 12.74 3.59 19.42
CA PHE A 203 14.05 3.91 19.92
C PHE A 203 14.32 3.16 21.22
N SER A 204 15.37 2.35 21.21
CA SER A 204 15.84 1.64 22.39
C SER A 204 16.32 2.66 23.44
N THR A 205 15.86 2.49 24.68
CA THR A 205 16.41 3.21 25.85
C THR A 205 17.80 2.68 26.25
N LYS A 206 18.20 1.53 25.68
CA LYS A 206 19.51 0.92 25.88
C LYS A 206 20.43 1.31 24.73
N SER A 207 21.40 2.18 25.05
CA SER A 207 22.78 2.21 24.51
C SER A 207 23.19 3.31 23.51
N SER A 208 24.52 3.42 23.43
CA SER A 208 25.36 4.47 22.85
C SER A 208 25.14 4.66 21.36
N ALA A 209 24.99 5.93 20.95
CA ALA A 209 24.70 6.35 19.58
C ALA A 209 25.71 5.92 18.50
N SER A 210 26.83 5.27 18.87
CA SER A 210 27.95 4.95 17.98
C SER A 210 28.08 3.48 17.57
N SER A 211 27.21 2.57 18.01
CA SER A 211 27.34 1.12 17.69
C SER A 211 26.21 0.56 16.82
N SER A 212 26.46 -0.56 16.14
CA SER A 212 25.49 -1.35 15.37
C SER A 212 25.49 -2.83 15.77
N TYR A 213 24.40 -3.54 15.47
CA TYR A 213 24.28 -4.99 15.62
C TYR A 213 23.80 -5.63 14.31
N ASP A 214 24.10 -6.90 14.12
CA ASP A 214 23.59 -7.67 12.96
C ASP A 214 22.20 -8.22 13.25
N TYR A 215 21.29 -8.04 12.29
CA TYR A 215 20.01 -8.73 12.24
C TYR A 215 19.84 -9.35 10.85
N ARG A 216 20.04 -10.67 10.77
CA ARG A 216 19.87 -11.47 9.54
C ARG A 216 20.68 -10.88 8.37
N GLY A 217 21.91 -10.45 8.61
CA GLY A 217 22.79 -9.85 7.60
C GLY A 217 22.57 -8.36 7.34
N LEU A 218 21.68 -7.70 8.08
CA LEU A 218 21.51 -6.24 8.05
C LEU A 218 22.18 -5.62 9.28
N GLN A 219 22.98 -4.57 9.07
CA GLN A 219 23.60 -3.81 10.16
C GLN A 219 22.63 -2.75 10.67
N ILE A 220 22.11 -2.90 11.89
CA ILE A 220 21.10 -2.03 12.50
C ILE A 220 21.74 -1.15 13.59
N ARG A 221 21.34 0.12 13.68
CA ARG A 221 21.80 1.01 14.76
C ARG A 221 21.34 0.48 16.12
N SER A 222 22.25 0.45 17.08
CA SER A 222 21.98 0.02 18.47
C SER A 222 20.90 0.84 19.19
N THR A 223 20.68 2.08 18.75
CA THR A 223 19.61 2.96 19.27
C THR A 223 18.22 2.56 18.79
N VAL A 224 18.08 1.57 17.91
CA VAL A 224 16.82 1.09 17.35
C VAL A 224 16.53 -0.30 17.89
N ASP A 225 15.32 -0.51 18.42
CA ASP A 225 14.82 -1.84 18.76
C ASP A 225 14.18 -2.48 17.53
N ILE A 226 14.72 -3.62 17.08
CA ILE A 226 14.22 -4.34 15.90
C ILE A 226 12.81 -4.91 16.12
N ASN A 227 12.39 -5.12 17.37
CA ASN A 227 11.07 -5.68 17.69
C ASN A 227 9.98 -4.62 17.75
N GLU A 228 10.36 -3.34 17.83
CA GLU A 228 9.45 -2.21 17.92
C GLU A 228 9.40 -1.51 16.57
N PRO A 229 8.42 -1.78 15.68
CA PRO A 229 8.34 -1.12 14.39
C PRO A 229 8.14 0.39 14.54
N ARG A 230 8.86 1.20 13.74
CA ARG A 230 8.81 2.68 13.81
C ARG A 230 7.42 3.26 13.63
N TYR A 231 6.63 2.69 12.73
CA TYR A 231 5.27 3.12 12.46
C TYR A 231 4.29 1.94 12.59
N THR A 232 3.12 2.21 13.15
CA THR A 232 2.04 1.22 13.34
C THR A 232 0.72 1.81 12.82
N CYS A 233 -0.33 0.98 12.74
CA CYS A 233 -1.66 1.43 12.36
C CYS A 233 -2.57 1.50 13.58
N VAL A 234 -3.03 2.72 13.90
CA VAL A 234 -3.94 2.98 15.02
C VAL A 234 -5.32 3.31 14.46
N ALA A 235 -6.37 2.81 15.12
CA ALA A 235 -7.74 3.02 14.68
C ALA A 235 -8.13 4.51 14.72
N GLY A 236 -8.89 4.95 13.70
CA GLY A 236 -9.31 6.33 13.53
C GLY A 236 -8.57 7.05 12.41
N LYS A 237 -9.13 8.20 11.97
CA LYS A 237 -8.56 9.06 10.93
C LYS A 237 -7.80 10.28 11.50
N ALA A 238 -7.88 10.50 12.81
CA ALA A 238 -7.27 11.62 13.49
C ALA A 238 -6.18 11.13 14.45
N CYS A 239 -5.15 11.94 14.64
CA CYS A 239 -4.11 11.65 15.63
C CYS A 239 -4.67 11.79 17.04
N SER A 240 -4.37 10.81 17.88
CA SER A 240 -4.72 10.86 19.30
C SER A 240 -3.86 11.89 20.05
N ASP A 241 -4.26 12.22 21.28
CA ASP A 241 -3.46 13.04 22.18
C ASP A 241 -2.02 12.51 22.30
N GLY A 242 -1.07 13.44 22.35
CA GLY A 242 0.36 13.16 22.33
C GLY A 242 0.95 12.99 20.92
N PHE A 243 0.13 13.13 19.87
CA PHE A 243 0.57 13.09 18.47
C PHE A 243 0.07 14.31 17.70
N TYR A 244 0.82 14.70 16.68
CA TYR A 244 0.42 15.72 15.71
C TYR A 244 0.33 15.13 14.32
N SER A 245 -0.59 15.68 13.53
CA SER A 245 -0.74 15.30 12.12
C SER A 245 0.33 15.96 11.28
N ARG A 246 1.06 15.15 10.49
CA ARG A 246 1.98 15.60 9.45
C ARG A 246 1.53 15.02 8.11
N ALA A 247 1.41 15.89 7.10
CA ALA A 247 1.20 15.44 5.74
C ALA A 247 2.48 14.79 5.18
N ALA A 248 2.35 13.61 4.59
CA ALA A 248 3.41 12.88 3.90
C ALA A 248 2.90 12.50 2.49
N GLY A 249 2.98 13.45 1.56
CA GLY A 249 2.27 13.34 0.28
C GLY A 249 0.76 13.41 0.53
N ASP A 250 0.01 12.45 -0.02
CA ASP A 250 -1.45 12.33 0.18
C ASP A 250 -1.83 11.59 1.48
N LEU A 251 -0.85 11.15 2.26
CA LEU A 251 -1.08 10.45 3.53
C LEU A 251 -1.00 11.39 4.73
N THR A 252 -1.82 11.09 5.74
CA THR A 252 -1.68 11.65 7.08
C THR A 252 -0.88 10.68 7.94
N VAL A 253 0.18 11.19 8.56
CA VAL A 253 1.01 10.45 9.52
C VAL A 253 0.93 11.15 10.87
N CYS A 254 0.66 10.38 11.92
CA CYS A 254 0.67 10.85 13.29
C CYS A 254 2.07 10.73 13.88
N GLU A 255 2.74 11.86 14.02
CA GLU A 255 4.08 11.94 14.59
C GLU A 255 3.99 12.25 16.07
N TRP A 256 4.90 11.67 16.85
CA TRP A 256 4.88 11.81 18.30
C TRP A 256 5.36 13.20 18.75
N CYS A 257 4.62 13.80 19.69
CA CYS A 257 4.92 15.10 20.28
C CYS A 257 6.11 15.09 21.26
N GLY A 258 6.63 13.92 21.59
CA GLY A 258 7.65 13.75 22.63
C GLY A 258 7.06 13.49 24.02
N ASP A 259 7.94 13.11 24.94
CA ASP A 259 7.57 12.71 26.29
C ASP A 259 6.85 13.81 27.06
N GLY A 260 5.81 13.44 27.80
CA GLY A 260 5.05 14.36 28.63
C GLY A 260 4.16 15.36 27.87
N CYS A 261 4.19 15.41 26.54
CA CYS A 261 3.33 16.30 25.78
C CYS A 261 1.93 15.71 25.52
N VAL A 262 0.89 16.53 25.64
CA VAL A 262 -0.52 16.17 25.37
C VAL A 262 -0.95 16.65 23.99
N SER A 263 -0.49 17.82 23.56
CA SER A 263 -0.81 18.36 22.24
C SER A 263 0.34 19.20 21.71
N CYS A 264 0.61 19.09 20.42
CA CYS A 264 1.68 19.84 19.76
C CYS A 264 1.33 20.13 18.30
N THR A 265 2.03 21.09 17.69
CA THR A 265 1.96 21.34 16.23
C THR A 265 3.13 20.75 15.47
N ASP A 266 4.22 20.45 16.20
CA ASP A 266 5.39 19.73 15.72
C ASP A 266 6.11 19.09 16.91
N ARG A 267 7.18 18.31 16.65
CA ARG A 267 7.96 17.57 17.64
C ARG A 267 8.54 18.43 18.78
N ASN A 268 8.75 19.74 18.58
CA ASN A 268 9.31 20.67 19.55
C ASN A 268 8.40 21.87 19.85
N ALA A 269 7.10 21.74 19.57
CA ALA A 269 6.10 22.79 19.78
C ALA A 269 4.95 22.25 20.62
N CYS A 270 5.27 21.75 21.81
CA CYS A 270 4.27 21.30 22.75
C CYS A 270 3.46 22.49 23.29
N LYS A 271 2.14 22.37 23.29
CA LYS A 271 1.20 23.36 23.81
C LYS A 271 0.77 23.07 25.24
N THR A 272 0.67 21.79 25.59
CA THR A 272 0.17 21.37 26.91
C THR A 272 0.91 20.13 27.38
N CYS A 273 1.37 20.14 28.62
CA CYS A 273 2.06 19.03 29.26
C CYS A 273 1.12 18.20 30.13
N LYS A 274 1.43 16.90 30.26
CA LYS A 274 0.79 15.99 31.22
C LYS A 274 1.10 16.45 32.64
N LYS A 275 0.24 16.03 33.59
CA LYS A 275 0.48 16.26 35.03
C LYS A 275 1.87 15.72 35.42
N GLY A 276 2.65 16.53 36.15
CA GLY A 276 4.03 16.19 36.55
C GLY A 276 5.11 16.64 35.56
N TYR A 277 4.73 17.37 34.51
CA TYR A 277 5.64 17.99 33.55
C TYR A 277 5.43 19.50 33.45
N ILE A 278 6.49 20.26 33.17
CA ILE A 278 6.48 21.69 32.89
C ILE A 278 6.94 21.92 31.45
N LEU A 279 6.27 22.83 30.74
CA LEU A 279 6.66 23.25 29.41
C LEU A 279 7.93 24.11 29.46
N SER A 280 8.99 23.62 28.84
CA SER A 280 10.23 24.38 28.65
C SER A 280 10.01 25.48 27.62
N LYS A 281 10.25 26.73 28.03
CA LYS A 281 10.16 27.90 27.15
C LYS A 281 11.28 27.94 26.11
N THR A 282 12.38 27.22 26.32
CA THR A 282 13.59 27.30 25.49
C THR A 282 13.53 26.40 24.27
N ASN A 283 12.89 25.23 24.39
CA ASN A 283 12.87 24.22 23.32
C ASN A 283 11.46 23.66 23.04
N GLY A 284 10.42 24.20 23.68
CA GLY A 284 9.02 23.82 23.45
C GLY A 284 8.69 22.37 23.78
N THR A 285 9.47 21.73 24.66
CA THR A 285 9.26 20.34 25.12
C THR A 285 8.78 20.30 26.57
N CYS A 286 8.15 19.19 26.97
CA CYS A 286 7.76 18.96 28.36
C CYS A 286 8.90 18.29 29.14
N GLN A 287 9.23 18.84 30.30
CA GLN A 287 10.26 18.31 31.20
C GLN A 287 9.65 17.90 32.53
N THR A 288 10.16 16.84 33.15
CA THR A 288 9.64 16.37 34.45
C THR A 288 9.89 17.42 35.53
N THR A 289 8.94 17.59 36.45
CA THR A 289 9.08 18.55 37.56
C THR A 289 10.01 18.07 38.69
N ASN A 290 10.58 16.87 38.56
CA ASN A 290 11.60 16.33 39.45
C ASN A 290 12.81 15.85 38.64
N PRO A 291 13.88 16.67 38.54
CA PRO A 291 15.20 16.19 38.18
C PRO A 291 16.04 15.99 39.46
N ILE A 292 15.61 15.16 40.41
CA ILE A 292 16.45 14.82 41.57
C ILE A 292 16.25 13.36 41.94
N GLY A 293 17.36 12.63 41.83
CA GLY A 293 17.61 11.22 42.07
C GLY A 293 18.92 10.88 41.38
#